data_AF-A0A965LTM7-F1
#
_entry.id   AF-A0A965LTM7-F1
#
_cell.length_a   1.000
_cell.length_b   1.000
_cell.length_c   1.000
_cell.angle_alpha   90.00
_cell.angle_beta   90.00
_cell.angle_gamma   90.00
#
_symmetry.space_group_name_H-M   'P 1'
#
loop_
_entity.id
_entity.type
_entity.pdbx_description
1 polymer ?
#
loop_
_entity_poly.entity_id
_entity_poly.type
_entity_poly.pdbx_seq_one_letter_code
_entity_poly.pdbx_strand_id
1 'polypeptide(L)'
;EWGWVNQWYQGIKIGPDIYHIKPYKLLNYCPIIGTTFEVKNTEAKSLVDLMKPFQVLYNVCMNQLYKLLEKEVGKVYLTSIRHIPVPKDGDAQDALDIWEMEARNRGVVFIDDSPENLKSPSSFNQFRDIDLTRTQEIQSRYTLAQQMKNECWELVGMSKQRLGSVSASESATGTQAAIQQSYSQTEPLFVAHEYVLGQLYQAIIDAALYVESKKPQSTLSYITNEGESAFVTVNGSDLKFRDLKVFLTNRPEDKQMFDELRQLAQPLIQNGGSLYDVIELYSTKSMRAMKKVFKDLRDKQEAMQQQQIQQQQQQIEQQAQIAQAQLEQAQLQKEQEIANDNYQNELDRINKKEIALIAAESKAGPLSDVDVSGTPDVLEINKLATEQSKASKDFEAKMADISSRNRLAAEKLAVEREKLQVARENQKNDLAIAKENAAKKKPKE
;
A
#
# COMPACT_ATOMS: atom_id res chain seq x y z
N GLU A 1 -13.23 55.45 19.66
CA GLU A 1 -13.49 55.56 18.21
C GLU A 1 -14.68 54.66 17.88
N TRP A 2 -15.67 55.18 17.15
CA TRP A 2 -16.82 54.38 16.72
C TRP A 2 -16.46 53.73 15.37
N GLY A 3 -16.33 52.40 15.37
CA GLY A 3 -16.02 51.61 14.17
C GLY A 3 -17.21 50.76 13.77
N TRP A 4 -17.45 50.63 12.47
CA TRP A 4 -18.41 49.68 11.92
C TRP A 4 -17.80 48.28 11.97
N VAL A 5 -18.47 47.35 12.64
CA VAL A 5 -18.08 45.94 12.69
C VAL A 5 -19.12 45.13 11.92
N ASN A 6 -18.71 44.51 10.81
CA ASN A 6 -19.55 43.55 10.11
C ASN A 6 -19.75 42.33 11.00
N GLN A 7 -20.98 42.13 11.48
CA GLN A 7 -21.33 41.03 12.38
C GLN A 7 -22.62 40.36 11.93
N TRP A 8 -22.61 39.03 11.92
CA TRP A 8 -23.79 38.21 11.66
C TRP A 8 -24.74 38.21 12.87
N TYR A 9 -26.04 38.16 12.60
CA TYR A 9 -27.08 38.05 13.62
C TYR A 9 -27.82 36.73 13.47
N GLN A 10 -28.13 36.10 14.60
CA GLN A 10 -28.99 34.91 14.67
C GLN A 10 -30.29 35.30 15.38
N GLY A 11 -31.41 34.75 14.94
CA GLY A 11 -32.70 35.11 15.52
C GLY A 11 -33.84 34.24 15.04
N ILE A 12 -34.99 34.43 15.66
CA ILE A 12 -36.24 33.77 15.28
C ILE A 12 -37.17 34.84 14.71
N LYS A 13 -37.80 34.53 13.57
CA LYS A 13 -38.85 35.36 12.99
C LYS A 13 -40.15 35.08 13.74
N ILE A 14 -40.67 36.08 14.46
CA ILE A 14 -41.86 35.94 15.32
C ILE A 14 -43.12 36.48 14.62
N GLY A 15 -42.96 37.37 13.65
CA GLY A 15 -44.06 37.94 12.86
C GLY A 15 -43.64 38.24 11.41
N PRO A 16 -44.47 38.97 10.64
CA PRO A 16 -44.19 39.31 9.24
C PRO A 16 -42.85 40.04 9.06
N ASP A 17 -42.57 41.02 9.92
CA ASP A 17 -41.35 41.85 9.90
C ASP A 17 -40.72 42.02 11.30
N ILE A 18 -41.11 41.20 12.27
CA ILE A 18 -40.57 41.24 13.64
C ILE A 18 -39.59 40.09 13.83
N TYR A 19 -38.34 40.44 14.11
CA TYR A 19 -37.23 39.52 14.31
C TYR A 19 -36.65 39.67 15.70
N HIS A 20 -36.64 38.59 16.47
CA HIS A 20 -35.91 38.56 17.73
C HIS A 20 -34.47 38.13 17.45
N ILE A 21 -33.58 39.11 17.32
CA ILE A 21 -32.19 38.91 16.90
C ILE A 21 -31.21 39.10 18.06
N LYS A 22 -30.12 38.33 18.01
CA LYS A 22 -28.93 38.51 18.84
C LYS A 22 -27.69 38.37 17.96
N PRO A 23 -26.57 39.02 18.32
CA PRO A 23 -25.33 38.85 17.57
C PRO A 23 -24.89 37.39 17.57
N TYR A 24 -24.52 36.87 16.41
CA TYR A 24 -23.84 35.60 16.27
C TYR A 24 -22.37 35.81 16.63
N LYS A 25 -21.83 34.94 17.49
CA LYS A 25 -20.50 35.10 18.08
C LYS A 25 -19.56 33.93 17.83
N LEU A 26 -20.08 32.81 17.32
CA LEU A 26 -19.32 31.57 17.16
C LEU A 26 -18.33 31.65 15.99
N LEU A 27 -18.74 32.28 14.89
CA LEU A 27 -17.92 32.51 13.70
C LEU A 27 -18.00 33.99 13.31
N ASN A 28 -16.94 34.49 12.68
CA ASN A 28 -16.84 35.84 12.12
C ASN A 28 -17.37 35.92 10.67
N TYR A 29 -17.70 34.79 10.05
CA TYR A 29 -18.31 34.69 8.72
C TYR A 29 -19.67 33.98 8.78
N CYS A 30 -20.32 33.84 7.61
CA CYS A 30 -21.65 33.25 7.50
C CYS A 30 -21.66 31.81 8.06
N PRO A 31 -22.53 31.49 9.03
CA PRO A 31 -22.64 30.13 9.54
C PRO A 31 -23.35 29.17 8.59
N ILE A 32 -23.98 29.69 7.52
CA ILE A 32 -24.65 28.88 6.50
C ILE A 32 -23.62 28.58 5.42
N ILE A 33 -23.20 27.32 5.37
CA ILE A 33 -22.19 26.81 4.44
C ILE A 33 -22.90 25.98 3.40
N GLY A 34 -22.78 26.37 2.15
CA GLY A 34 -23.43 25.73 1.02
C GLY A 34 -22.94 26.31 -0.29
N THR A 35 -23.22 25.60 -1.38
CA THR A 35 -22.97 26.08 -2.73
C THR A 35 -24.29 26.12 -3.49
N THR A 36 -24.45 27.13 -4.33
CA THR A 36 -25.54 27.20 -5.30
C THR A 36 -25.05 26.62 -6.62
N PHE A 37 -25.88 25.80 -7.26
CA PHE A 37 -25.65 25.36 -8.63
C PHE A 37 -26.08 26.50 -9.57
N GLU A 38 -25.20 27.50 -9.70
CA GLU A 38 -25.44 28.65 -10.59
C GLU A 38 -24.57 28.59 -11.84
N VAL A 39 -25.21 28.90 -12.97
CA VAL A 39 -24.56 29.53 -14.12
C VAL A 39 -24.87 31.03 -14.01
N LYS A 40 -23.87 31.89 -14.22
CA LYS A 40 -24.02 33.36 -14.10
C LYS A 40 -25.33 33.84 -14.76
N ASN A 41 -26.11 34.66 -14.04
CA ASN A 41 -27.36 35.30 -14.48
C ASN A 41 -28.59 34.37 -14.63
N THR A 42 -28.62 33.20 -13.98
CA THR A 42 -29.82 32.34 -13.96
C THR A 42 -30.22 31.96 -12.55
N GLU A 43 -31.51 31.70 -12.32
CA GLU A 43 -31.98 31.12 -11.05
C GLU A 43 -31.29 29.78 -10.80
N ALA A 44 -30.81 29.57 -9.58
CA ALA A 44 -30.20 28.31 -9.18
C ALA A 44 -31.17 27.15 -9.40
N LYS A 45 -30.77 26.16 -10.20
CA LYS A 45 -31.56 24.94 -10.46
C LYS A 45 -30.85 23.74 -9.84
N SER A 46 -31.59 22.97 -9.06
CA SER A 46 -31.09 21.67 -8.58
C SER A 46 -30.94 20.71 -9.76
N LEU A 47 -30.03 19.74 -9.62
CA LEU A 47 -29.96 18.59 -10.54
C LEU A 47 -31.32 17.88 -10.67
N VAL A 48 -32.08 17.79 -9.58
CA VAL A 48 -33.44 17.22 -9.59
C VAL A 48 -34.41 18.10 -10.39
N ASP A 49 -34.25 19.42 -10.35
CA ASP A 49 -35.08 20.33 -11.14
C ASP A 49 -34.83 20.19 -12.63
N LEU A 50 -33.60 19.84 -13.03
CA LEU A 50 -33.27 19.52 -14.43
C LEU A 50 -33.94 18.20 -14.89
N MET A 51 -34.18 17.26 -13.97
CA MET A 51 -34.83 15.97 -14.26
C MET A 51 -36.37 16.05 -14.31
N LYS A 52 -36.98 17.04 -13.63
CA LYS A 52 -38.44 17.20 -13.55
C LYS A 52 -39.15 17.18 -14.91
N PRO A 53 -38.69 17.89 -15.96
CA PRO A 53 -39.34 17.87 -17.27
C PRO A 53 -39.43 16.45 -17.86
N PHE A 54 -38.34 15.68 -17.77
CA PHE A 54 -38.31 14.29 -18.25
C PHE A 54 -39.24 13.39 -17.45
N GLN A 55 -39.29 13.56 -16.12
CA GLN A 55 -40.20 12.80 -15.26
C GLN A 55 -41.67 13.07 -15.60
N VAL A 56 -42.03 14.33 -15.88
CA VAL A 56 -43.39 14.70 -16.27
C VAL A 56 -43.74 14.06 -17.62
N LEU A 57 -42.86 14.15 -18.61
CA LEU A 57 -43.08 13.53 -19.93
C LEU A 57 -43.19 12.00 -19.84
N TYR A 58 -42.36 11.36 -19.01
CA TYR A 58 -42.45 9.93 -18.74
C TYR A 58 -43.81 9.54 -18.15
N ASN A 59 -44.27 10.28 -17.13
CA ASN A 59 -45.57 10.06 -16.51
C ASN A 59 -46.73 10.24 -17.50
N VAL A 60 -46.65 11.24 -18.39
CA VAL A 60 -47.64 11.44 -19.45
C VAL A 60 -47.66 10.26 -20.41
N CYS A 61 -46.51 9.77 -20.86
CA CYS A 61 -46.42 8.61 -21.75
C CYS A 61 -47.02 7.36 -21.09
N MET A 62 -46.70 7.12 -19.82
CA MET A 62 -47.25 5.98 -19.07
C MET A 62 -48.77 6.08 -18.87
N ASN A 63 -49.28 7.27 -18.56
CA ASN A 63 -50.73 7.48 -18.45
C ASN A 63 -51.44 7.29 -19.80
N GLN A 64 -50.83 7.68 -20.92
CA GLN A 64 -51.35 7.39 -22.25
C GLN A 64 -51.35 5.90 -22.54
N LEU A 65 -50.31 5.17 -22.14
CA LEU A 65 -50.23 3.71 -22.27
C LEU A 65 -51.40 3.00 -21.59
N TYR A 66 -51.70 3.38 -20.33
CA TYR A 66 -52.84 2.82 -19.59
C TYR A 66 -54.17 3.05 -20.32
N LYS A 67 -54.40 4.26 -20.84
CA LYS A 67 -55.61 4.58 -21.61
C LYS A 67 -55.69 3.84 -22.95
N LEU A 68 -54.54 3.52 -23.57
CA LEU A 68 -54.50 2.75 -24.81
C LEU A 68 -54.78 1.27 -24.56
N LEU A 69 -54.24 0.71 -23.46
CA LEU A 69 -54.49 -0.66 -23.03
C LEU A 69 -55.96 -0.88 -22.66
N GLU A 70 -56.58 0.06 -21.94
CA GLU A 70 -58.02 -0.01 -21.61
C GLU A 70 -58.91 -0.03 -22.88
N LYS A 71 -58.47 0.63 -23.95
CA LYS A 71 -59.19 0.71 -25.23
C LYS A 71 -58.81 -0.39 -26.20
N GLU A 72 -57.91 -1.30 -25.84
CA GLU A 72 -57.49 -2.40 -26.70
C GLU A 72 -58.53 -3.52 -26.63
N VAL A 73 -59.36 -3.62 -27.67
CA VAL A 73 -60.43 -4.63 -27.78
C VAL A 73 -60.00 -5.83 -28.63
N GLY A 74 -58.98 -5.65 -29.48
CA GLY A 74 -58.50 -6.67 -30.43
C GLY A 74 -59.13 -6.53 -31.82
N LYS A 75 -59.17 -7.62 -32.59
CA LYS A 75 -59.86 -7.64 -33.88
C LYS A 75 -61.35 -7.83 -33.64
N VAL A 76 -62.17 -6.91 -34.16
CA VAL A 76 -63.62 -6.98 -34.07
C VAL A 76 -64.20 -7.27 -35.45
N TYR A 77 -65.13 -8.21 -35.47
CA TYR A 77 -65.84 -8.58 -36.69
C TYR A 77 -67.07 -7.68 -36.86
N LEU A 78 -67.13 -6.96 -37.98
CA LEU A 78 -68.30 -6.17 -38.32
C LEU A 78 -69.29 -7.06 -39.08
N THR A 79 -70.38 -7.45 -38.42
CA THR A 79 -71.49 -8.19 -39.03
C THR A 79 -72.82 -7.48 -38.81
N SER A 80 -73.75 -7.68 -39.74
CA SER A 80 -75.12 -7.21 -39.57
C SER A 80 -75.89 -8.17 -38.67
N ILE A 81 -76.57 -7.64 -37.65
CA ILE A 81 -77.35 -8.40 -36.66
C ILE A 81 -78.37 -9.35 -37.32
N ARG A 82 -78.85 -9.01 -38.52
CA ARG A 82 -79.80 -9.83 -39.30
C ARG A 82 -79.23 -11.15 -39.82
N HIS A 83 -77.90 -11.30 -39.83
CA HIS A 83 -77.22 -12.51 -40.32
C HIS A 83 -76.87 -13.47 -39.17
N ILE A 84 -77.21 -13.08 -37.93
CA ILE A 84 -77.10 -13.96 -36.76
C ILE A 84 -78.25 -14.97 -36.84
N PRO A 85 -77.97 -16.29 -36.86
CA PRO A 85 -79.01 -17.31 -36.87
C PRO A 85 -79.79 -17.29 -35.56
N VAL A 86 -81.11 -17.16 -35.64
CA VAL A 86 -81.98 -17.31 -34.46
C VAL A 86 -82.35 -18.79 -34.31
N PRO A 87 -82.05 -19.44 -33.16
CA PRO A 87 -82.48 -20.81 -32.91
C PRO A 87 -84.01 -20.93 -32.99
N LYS A 88 -84.49 -21.99 -33.64
CA LYS A 88 -85.93 -22.20 -33.91
C LYS A 88 -86.83 -22.18 -32.66
N ASP A 89 -86.28 -22.52 -31.49
CA ASP A 89 -86.99 -22.61 -30.21
C ASP A 89 -86.45 -21.62 -29.15
N GLY A 90 -85.62 -20.64 -29.54
CA GLY A 90 -85.01 -19.65 -28.63
C GLY A 90 -85.63 -18.25 -28.76
N ASP A 91 -85.51 -17.45 -27.70
CA ASP A 91 -85.84 -16.02 -27.78
C ASP A 91 -84.78 -15.26 -28.59
N ALA A 92 -85.18 -14.21 -29.30
CA ALA A 92 -84.29 -13.42 -30.17
C ALA A 92 -83.17 -12.71 -29.38
N GLN A 93 -83.33 -12.53 -28.07
CA GLN A 93 -82.29 -11.98 -27.20
C GLN A 93 -81.16 -12.99 -26.91
N ASP A 94 -81.47 -14.27 -26.75
CA ASP A 94 -80.47 -15.31 -26.44
C ASP A 94 -79.61 -15.68 -27.66
N ALA A 95 -80.10 -15.41 -28.88
CA ALA A 95 -79.38 -15.72 -30.12
C ALA A 95 -78.06 -14.95 -30.25
N LEU A 96 -78.00 -13.71 -29.76
CA LEU A 96 -76.80 -12.88 -29.82
C LEU A 96 -75.73 -13.38 -28.83
N ASP A 97 -76.14 -13.74 -27.62
CA ASP A 97 -75.25 -14.25 -26.58
C ASP A 97 -74.70 -15.65 -26.93
N ILE A 98 -75.55 -16.52 -27.51
CA ILE A 98 -75.14 -17.84 -28.01
C ILE A 98 -74.16 -17.68 -29.17
N TRP A 99 -74.42 -16.74 -30.09
CA TRP A 99 -73.54 -16.47 -31.23
C TRP A 99 -72.19 -15.91 -30.80
N GLU A 100 -72.15 -14.99 -29.83
CA GLU A 100 -70.90 -14.47 -29.25
C GLU A 100 -70.13 -15.58 -28.52
N MET A 101 -70.83 -16.43 -27.76
CA MET A 101 -70.22 -17.58 -27.09
C MET A 101 -69.66 -18.59 -28.10
N GLU A 102 -70.35 -18.85 -29.20
CA GLU A 102 -69.88 -19.73 -30.26
C GLU A 102 -68.66 -19.13 -30.99
N ALA A 103 -68.66 -17.82 -31.23
CA ALA A 103 -67.50 -17.10 -31.75
C ALA A 103 -66.27 -17.26 -30.85
N ARG A 104 -66.45 -17.12 -29.54
CA ARG A 104 -65.36 -17.24 -28.55
C ARG A 104 -64.87 -18.67 -28.37
N ASN A 105 -65.77 -19.66 -28.38
CA ASN A 105 -65.42 -21.06 -28.09
C ASN A 105 -64.97 -21.85 -29.32
N ARG A 106 -65.54 -21.58 -30.50
CA ARG A 106 -65.22 -22.31 -31.74
C ARG A 106 -64.30 -21.56 -32.69
N GLY A 107 -64.19 -20.23 -32.57
CA GLY A 107 -63.34 -19.40 -33.43
C GLY A 107 -63.81 -19.29 -34.89
N VAL A 108 -64.93 -19.92 -35.24
CA VAL A 108 -65.61 -19.84 -36.55
C VAL A 108 -67.10 -19.69 -36.26
N VAL A 109 -67.71 -18.67 -36.86
CA VAL A 109 -69.15 -18.43 -36.79
C VAL A 109 -69.76 -18.54 -38.17
N PHE A 110 -70.91 -19.18 -38.24
CA PHE A 110 -71.69 -19.28 -39.46
C PHE A 110 -72.73 -18.17 -39.48
N ILE A 111 -72.97 -17.64 -40.67
CA ILE A 111 -74.02 -16.66 -40.94
C ILE A 111 -75.18 -17.37 -41.64
N ASP A 112 -76.41 -16.95 -41.38
CA ASP A 112 -77.59 -17.51 -42.02
C ASP A 112 -78.20 -16.48 -42.99
N ASP A 113 -77.96 -16.71 -44.28
CA ASP A 113 -78.48 -15.91 -45.41
C ASP A 113 -79.85 -16.41 -45.92
N SER A 114 -80.51 -17.32 -45.18
CA SER A 114 -81.78 -17.89 -45.62
C SER A 114 -82.90 -16.83 -45.73
N PRO A 115 -83.82 -16.96 -46.71
CA PRO A 115 -84.97 -16.07 -46.85
C PRO A 115 -85.87 -16.04 -45.60
N GLU A 116 -85.86 -17.12 -44.81
CA GLU A 116 -86.62 -17.27 -43.57
C GLU A 116 -86.07 -16.34 -42.47
N ASN A 117 -84.75 -16.18 -42.37
CA ASN A 117 -84.10 -15.30 -41.40
C ASN A 117 -84.07 -13.83 -41.88
N LEU A 118 -83.74 -13.60 -43.16
CA LEU A 118 -83.41 -12.26 -43.65
C LEU A 118 -84.58 -11.40 -44.13
N LYS A 119 -85.78 -11.96 -44.34
CA LYS A 119 -87.02 -11.30 -44.83
C LYS A 119 -86.90 -10.50 -46.15
N SER A 120 -85.69 -10.28 -46.65
CA SER A 120 -85.32 -9.60 -47.91
C SER A 120 -83.86 -9.98 -48.24
N PRO A 121 -83.49 -10.15 -49.52
CA PRO A 121 -82.11 -10.46 -49.90
C PRO A 121 -81.15 -9.39 -49.37
N SER A 122 -80.17 -9.78 -48.57
CA SER A 122 -79.06 -8.91 -48.16
C SER A 122 -77.99 -8.94 -49.23
N SER A 123 -77.55 -7.76 -49.67
CA SER A 123 -76.38 -7.58 -50.54
C SER A 123 -75.10 -7.32 -49.75
N PHE A 124 -75.11 -7.56 -48.42
CA PHE A 124 -74.01 -7.24 -47.53
C PHE A 124 -72.85 -8.22 -47.72
N ASN A 125 -72.03 -7.96 -48.74
CA ASN A 125 -70.89 -8.80 -49.14
C ASN A 125 -69.55 -8.31 -48.56
N GLN A 126 -69.59 -7.53 -47.48
CA GLN A 126 -68.42 -6.86 -46.91
C GLN A 126 -68.20 -7.23 -45.45
N PHE A 127 -67.94 -8.52 -45.22
CA PHE A 127 -67.37 -9.00 -43.97
C PHE A 127 -65.92 -8.52 -43.86
N ARG A 128 -65.73 -7.34 -43.28
CA ARG A 128 -64.39 -6.80 -43.00
C ARG A 128 -64.07 -7.04 -41.54
N ASP A 129 -62.91 -7.62 -41.29
CA ASP A 129 -62.27 -7.55 -39.99
C ASP A 129 -61.83 -6.09 -39.77
N ILE A 130 -62.32 -5.48 -38.70
CA ILE A 130 -61.85 -4.18 -38.26
C ILE A 130 -60.83 -4.46 -37.18
N ASP A 131 -59.57 -4.23 -37.50
CA ASP A 131 -58.49 -4.33 -36.54
C ASP A 131 -58.52 -3.10 -35.62
N LEU A 132 -58.97 -3.30 -34.37
CA LEU A 132 -58.95 -2.29 -33.31
C LEU A 132 -57.78 -2.53 -32.34
N THR A 133 -56.79 -3.35 -32.72
CA THR A 133 -55.56 -3.49 -31.94
C THR A 133 -54.81 -2.16 -31.94
N ARG A 134 -54.30 -1.77 -30.76
CA ARG A 134 -53.51 -0.56 -30.58
C ARG A 134 -52.06 -0.87 -30.27
N THR A 135 -51.64 -2.11 -30.54
CA THR A 135 -50.34 -2.65 -30.15
C THR A 135 -49.17 -1.80 -30.69
N GLN A 136 -49.26 -1.29 -31.92
CA GLN A 136 -48.23 -0.41 -32.49
C GLN A 136 -48.15 0.94 -31.77
N GLU A 137 -49.30 1.54 -31.41
CA GLU A 137 -49.35 2.79 -30.63
C GLU A 137 -48.78 2.57 -29.22
N ILE A 138 -49.17 1.49 -28.55
CA ILE A 138 -48.68 1.09 -27.22
C ILE A 138 -47.16 0.91 -27.24
N GLN A 139 -46.63 0.18 -28.21
CA GLN A 139 -45.20 -0.04 -28.36
C GLN A 139 -44.46 1.29 -28.58
N SER A 140 -45.00 2.19 -29.41
CA SER A 140 -44.38 3.50 -29.66
C SER A 140 -44.30 4.37 -28.40
N ARG A 141 -45.36 4.37 -27.56
CA ARG A 141 -45.40 5.13 -26.30
C ARG A 141 -44.47 4.55 -25.25
N TYR A 142 -44.39 3.22 -25.19
CA TYR A 142 -43.44 2.54 -24.31
C TYR A 142 -41.98 2.85 -24.69
N THR A 143 -41.64 2.78 -25.98
CA THR A 143 -40.29 3.14 -26.47
C THR A 143 -39.97 4.61 -26.18
N LEU A 144 -40.92 5.53 -26.39
CA LEU A 144 -40.73 6.94 -26.05
C LEU A 144 -40.47 7.14 -24.55
N ALA A 145 -41.23 6.46 -23.68
CA ALA A 145 -41.01 6.51 -22.23
C ALA A 145 -39.61 5.99 -21.84
N GLN A 146 -39.13 4.92 -22.47
CA GLN A 146 -37.78 4.40 -22.26
C GLN A 146 -36.69 5.37 -22.73
N GLN A 147 -36.90 6.06 -23.86
CA GLN A 147 -35.98 7.08 -24.37
C GLN A 147 -35.88 8.27 -23.42
N MET A 148 -37.02 8.80 -22.96
CA MET A 148 -37.05 9.90 -21.98
C MET A 148 -36.30 9.55 -20.68
N LYS A 149 -36.42 8.29 -20.22
CA LYS A 149 -35.65 7.81 -19.06
C LYS A 149 -34.15 7.82 -19.35
N ASN A 150 -33.71 7.35 -20.52
CA ASN A 150 -32.30 7.31 -20.88
C ASN A 150 -31.70 8.71 -21.05
N GLU A 151 -32.41 9.62 -21.73
CA GLU A 151 -31.99 11.02 -21.90
C GLU A 151 -31.87 11.74 -20.55
N CYS A 152 -32.78 11.44 -19.61
CA CYS A 152 -32.69 11.97 -18.25
C CYS A 152 -31.41 11.52 -17.52
N TRP A 153 -30.98 10.26 -17.70
CA TRP A 153 -29.73 9.77 -17.10
C TRP A 153 -28.49 10.34 -17.78
N GLU A 154 -28.54 10.48 -19.11
CA GLU A 154 -27.48 11.08 -19.90
C GLU A 154 -27.26 12.55 -19.53
N LEU A 155 -28.34 13.31 -19.30
CA LEU A 155 -28.25 14.69 -18.82
C LEU A 155 -27.52 14.82 -17.47
N VAL A 156 -27.72 13.86 -16.57
CA VAL A 156 -27.05 13.81 -15.27
C VAL A 156 -25.59 13.30 -15.39
N GLY A 157 -25.21 12.77 -16.54
CA GLY A 157 -23.91 12.15 -16.77
C GLY A 157 -23.81 10.74 -16.19
N MET A 158 -24.92 10.03 -16.02
CA MET A 158 -24.95 8.63 -15.59
C MET A 158 -25.16 7.69 -16.79
N SER A 159 -24.11 6.97 -17.15
CA SER A 159 -24.17 5.89 -18.15
C SER A 159 -24.87 4.62 -17.61
N LYS A 160 -25.46 3.83 -18.51
CA LYS A 160 -26.11 2.54 -18.17
C LYS A 160 -25.13 1.54 -17.51
N GLN A 161 -23.89 1.55 -17.99
CA GLN A 161 -22.81 0.71 -17.47
C GLN A 161 -22.48 1.07 -16.01
N ARG A 162 -22.48 2.37 -15.66
CA ARG A 162 -22.31 2.83 -14.28
C ARG A 162 -23.47 2.43 -13.37
N LEU A 163 -24.68 2.34 -13.93
CA LEU A 163 -25.87 1.84 -13.22
C LEU A 163 -25.89 0.31 -13.05
N GLY A 164 -24.86 -0.40 -13.54
CA GLY A 164 -24.75 -1.86 -13.45
C GLY A 164 -25.48 -2.62 -14.57
N SER A 165 -26.02 -1.92 -15.55
CA SER A 165 -26.67 -2.52 -16.72
C SER A 165 -25.69 -2.59 -17.89
N VAL A 166 -24.84 -3.61 -17.88
CA VAL A 166 -23.87 -3.88 -18.96
C VAL A 166 -24.51 -4.82 -19.99
N SER A 167 -24.41 -4.48 -21.26
CA SER A 167 -24.89 -5.37 -22.33
C SER A 167 -23.90 -6.52 -22.52
N ALA A 168 -24.40 -7.75 -22.72
CA ALA A 168 -23.54 -8.93 -22.95
C ALA A 168 -22.67 -8.82 -24.22
N SER A 169 -22.97 -7.86 -25.10
CA SER A 169 -22.18 -7.56 -26.30
C SER A 169 -21.03 -6.57 -26.06
N GLU A 170 -20.96 -5.92 -24.89
CA GLU A 170 -19.93 -4.94 -24.57
C GLU A 170 -18.64 -5.61 -24.08
N SER A 171 -17.49 -5.11 -24.54
CA SER A 171 -16.20 -5.57 -24.03
C SER A 171 -15.96 -5.06 -22.61
N ALA A 172 -15.23 -5.82 -21.79
CA ALA A 172 -14.85 -5.40 -20.44
C ALA A 172 -14.09 -4.06 -20.45
N THR A 173 -13.21 -3.86 -21.43
CA THR A 173 -12.46 -2.60 -21.63
C THR A 173 -13.37 -1.44 -21.99
N GLY A 174 -14.33 -1.64 -22.90
CA GLY A 174 -15.29 -0.61 -23.29
C GLY A 174 -16.21 -0.21 -22.13
N THR A 175 -16.64 -1.20 -21.33
CA THR A 175 -17.44 -0.99 -20.12
C THR A 175 -16.68 -0.15 -19.10
N GLN A 176 -15.40 -0.48 -18.85
CA GLN A 176 -14.58 0.27 -17.89
C GLN A 176 -14.31 1.70 -18.36
N ALA A 177 -14.07 1.91 -19.66
CA ALA A 177 -13.90 3.24 -20.23
C ALA A 177 -15.16 4.10 -20.10
N ALA A 178 -16.34 3.52 -20.38
CA ALA A 178 -17.63 4.19 -20.24
C ALA A 178 -17.94 4.56 -18.77
N ILE A 179 -17.55 3.71 -17.82
CA ILE A 179 -17.66 3.99 -16.38
C ILE A 179 -16.74 5.16 -15.99
N GLN A 180 -15.48 5.16 -16.45
CA GLN A 180 -14.53 6.23 -16.15
C GLN A 180 -14.98 7.59 -16.70
N GLN A 181 -15.48 7.61 -17.94
CA GLN A 181 -16.00 8.84 -18.57
C GLN A 181 -17.22 9.37 -17.83
N SER A 182 -18.11 8.48 -17.39
CA SER A 182 -19.29 8.81 -16.56
C SER A 182 -18.88 9.41 -15.20
N TYR A 183 -17.81 8.90 -14.57
CA TYR A 183 -17.27 9.52 -13.36
C TYR A 183 -16.76 10.93 -13.61
N SER A 184 -15.99 11.15 -14.68
CA SER A 184 -15.45 12.46 -15.05
C SER A 184 -16.55 13.50 -15.32
N GLN A 185 -17.68 13.10 -15.91
CA GLN A 185 -18.83 14.02 -16.09
C GLN A 185 -19.43 14.47 -14.76
N THR A 186 -19.53 13.58 -13.78
CA THR A 186 -20.08 13.92 -12.45
C THR A 186 -19.05 14.52 -11.49
N GLU A 187 -17.77 14.51 -11.84
CA GLU A 187 -16.66 14.98 -11.00
C GLU A 187 -16.83 16.42 -10.49
N PRO A 188 -17.25 17.41 -11.30
CA PRO A 188 -17.43 18.77 -10.81
C PRO A 188 -18.45 18.88 -9.67
N LEU A 189 -19.49 18.03 -9.66
CA LEU A 189 -20.49 17.98 -8.59
C LEU A 189 -19.87 17.50 -7.27
N PHE A 190 -19.01 16.47 -7.34
CA PHE A 190 -18.29 15.97 -6.18
C PHE A 190 -17.25 16.97 -5.69
N VAL A 191 -16.50 17.61 -6.60
CA VAL A 191 -15.53 18.66 -6.22
C VAL A 191 -16.21 19.81 -5.49
N ALA A 192 -17.37 20.27 -5.97
CA ALA A 192 -18.16 21.30 -5.30
C ALA A 192 -18.64 20.83 -3.91
N HIS A 193 -19.06 19.57 -3.78
CA HIS A 193 -19.47 18.98 -2.50
C HIS A 193 -18.31 18.90 -1.50
N GLU A 194 -17.15 18.39 -1.94
CA GLU A 194 -15.93 18.29 -1.13
C GLU A 194 -15.43 19.67 -0.69
N TYR A 195 -15.60 20.70 -1.53
CA TYR A 195 -15.30 22.08 -1.18
C TYR A 195 -16.22 22.60 -0.06
N VAL A 196 -17.54 22.34 -0.15
CA VAL A 196 -18.51 22.72 0.89
C VAL A 196 -18.25 21.97 2.19
N LEU A 197 -17.98 20.67 2.14
CA LEU A 197 -17.55 19.90 3.31
C LEU A 197 -16.27 20.48 3.90
N GLY A 198 -15.35 20.92 3.04
CA GLY A 198 -14.11 21.51 3.47
C GLY A 198 -14.31 22.78 4.31
N GLN A 199 -15.17 23.67 3.82
CA GLN A 199 -15.59 24.85 4.57
C GLN A 199 -16.32 24.48 5.86
N LEU A 200 -17.19 23.45 5.84
CA LEU A 200 -17.93 22.99 7.01
C LEU A 200 -16.99 22.51 8.12
N TYR A 201 -16.02 21.65 7.79
CA TYR A 201 -15.05 21.17 8.77
C TYR A 201 -14.18 22.30 9.31
N GLN A 202 -13.77 23.23 8.45
CA GLN A 202 -13.04 24.42 8.89
C GLN A 202 -13.87 25.22 9.90
N ALA A 203 -15.16 25.45 9.61
CA ALA A 203 -16.05 26.17 10.50
C ALA A 203 -16.32 25.44 11.82
N ILE A 204 -16.37 24.10 11.81
CA ILE A 204 -16.48 23.32 13.04
C ILE A 204 -15.20 23.49 13.89
N ILE A 205 -14.01 23.48 13.27
CA ILE A 205 -12.75 23.71 13.98
C ILE A 205 -12.70 25.13 14.56
N ASP A 206 -13.06 26.14 13.77
CA ASP A 206 -13.13 27.55 14.21
C ASP A 206 -14.09 27.72 15.39
N ALA A 207 -15.28 27.10 15.31
CA ALA A 207 -16.28 27.13 16.36
C ALA A 207 -15.81 26.40 17.64
N ALA A 208 -15.21 25.23 17.50
CA ALA A 208 -14.66 24.46 18.62
C ALA A 208 -13.56 25.28 19.32
N LEU A 209 -12.67 25.93 18.56
CA LEU A 209 -11.64 26.77 19.13
C LEU A 209 -12.23 27.98 19.87
N TYR A 210 -13.25 28.62 19.32
CA TYR A 210 -13.93 29.72 19.98
C TYR A 210 -14.53 29.31 21.34
N VAL A 211 -15.07 28.09 21.44
CA VAL A 211 -15.61 27.55 22.69
C VAL A 211 -14.50 27.24 23.68
N GLU A 212 -13.42 26.57 23.26
CA GLU A 212 -12.32 26.19 24.15
C GLU A 212 -11.49 27.39 24.63
N SER A 213 -11.25 28.38 23.78
CA SER A 213 -10.52 29.60 24.15
C SER A 213 -11.22 30.46 25.20
N LYS A 214 -12.54 30.30 25.36
CA LYS A 214 -13.32 30.95 26.42
C LYS A 214 -13.24 30.25 27.76
N LYS A 215 -12.85 28.97 27.80
CA LYS A 215 -12.68 28.26 29.06
C LYS A 215 -11.34 28.67 29.69
N PRO A 216 -11.26 28.87 31.01
CA PRO A 216 -10.00 29.21 31.66
C PRO A 216 -8.96 28.09 31.50
N GLN A 217 -9.39 26.83 31.58
CA GLN A 217 -8.56 25.65 31.34
C GLN A 217 -9.35 24.64 30.50
N SER A 218 -8.69 24.04 29.52
CA SER A 218 -9.21 22.92 28.74
C SER A 218 -8.41 21.67 29.09
N THR A 219 -9.08 20.63 29.57
CA THR A 219 -8.48 19.33 29.90
C THR A 219 -8.86 18.32 28.81
N LEU A 220 -7.86 17.82 28.09
CA LEU A 220 -8.01 16.70 27.16
C LEU A 220 -7.69 15.40 27.90
N SER A 221 -8.65 14.49 27.99
CA SER A 221 -8.45 13.12 28.47
C SER A 221 -8.30 12.22 27.24
N TYR A 222 -7.16 11.56 27.09
CA TYR A 222 -6.98 10.53 26.06
C TYR A 222 -6.32 9.29 26.63
N ILE A 223 -6.61 8.15 26.02
CA ILE A 223 -5.95 6.88 26.34
C ILE A 223 -4.74 6.78 25.41
N THR A 224 -3.55 6.60 25.98
CA THR A 224 -2.32 6.42 25.20
C THR A 224 -2.37 5.09 24.43
N ASN A 225 -1.47 4.89 23.46
CA ASN A 225 -1.34 3.61 22.76
C ASN A 225 -0.96 2.45 23.71
N GLU A 226 -0.55 2.77 24.94
CA GLU A 226 -0.19 1.83 26.02
C GLU A 226 -1.35 1.59 27.00
N GLY A 227 -2.54 2.16 26.75
CA GLY A 227 -3.73 1.94 27.57
C GLY A 227 -3.84 2.82 28.81
N GLU A 228 -2.89 3.73 29.03
CA GLU A 228 -2.90 4.65 30.19
C GLU A 228 -3.78 5.88 29.93
N SER A 229 -4.50 6.33 30.95
CA SER A 229 -5.28 7.58 30.88
C SER A 229 -4.37 8.77 31.16
N ALA A 230 -4.12 9.58 30.13
CA ALA A 230 -3.33 10.81 30.24
C ALA A 230 -4.24 12.05 30.19
N PHE A 231 -3.98 13.01 31.09
CA PHE A 231 -4.67 14.31 31.12
C PHE A 231 -3.72 15.41 30.65
N VAL A 232 -4.04 16.07 29.55
CA VAL A 232 -3.33 17.27 29.08
C VAL A 232 -4.17 18.47 29.44
N THR A 233 -3.65 19.34 30.31
CA THR A 233 -4.32 20.58 30.68
C THR A 233 -3.65 21.73 29.95
N VAL A 234 -4.42 22.49 29.17
CA VAL A 234 -3.94 23.65 28.41
C VAL A 234 -4.75 24.87 28.83
N ASN A 235 -4.07 26.01 29.01
CA ASN A 235 -4.77 27.27 29.28
C ASN A 235 -5.51 27.73 28.02
N GLY A 236 -6.77 28.16 28.17
CA GLY A 236 -7.61 28.61 27.05
C GLY A 236 -7.03 29.81 26.29
N SER A 237 -6.27 30.67 26.96
CA SER A 237 -5.60 31.84 26.37
C SER A 237 -4.49 31.48 25.37
N ASP A 238 -3.91 30.28 25.50
CA ASP A 238 -2.77 29.82 24.70
C ASP A 238 -3.23 29.06 23.45
N LEU A 239 -4.54 28.76 23.35
CA LEU A 239 -5.17 28.09 22.22
C LEU A 239 -5.59 29.11 21.15
N LYS A 240 -4.63 29.78 20.49
CA LYS A 240 -4.90 30.65 19.33
C LYS A 240 -4.74 29.90 18.01
N PHE A 241 -5.58 30.25 17.01
CA PHE A 241 -5.64 29.57 15.70
C PHE A 241 -4.29 29.52 14.97
N ARG A 242 -3.44 30.54 15.16
CA ARG A 242 -2.13 30.61 14.51
C ARG A 242 -1.14 29.59 15.09
N ASP A 243 -1.36 29.12 16.32
CA ASP A 243 -0.46 28.23 17.04
C ASP A 243 -0.85 26.75 16.83
N LEU A 244 -2.15 26.48 16.63
CA LEU A 244 -2.68 25.18 16.21
C LEU A 244 -2.66 25.07 14.68
N LYS A 245 -1.56 24.54 14.12
CA LYS A 245 -1.37 24.30 12.68
C LYS A 245 -2.24 23.14 12.13
N VAL A 246 -3.54 23.14 12.41
CA VAL A 246 -4.49 22.15 11.91
C VAL A 246 -5.13 22.70 10.64
N PHE A 247 -4.90 22.01 9.53
CA PHE A 247 -5.48 22.36 8.24
C PHE A 247 -6.27 21.15 7.73
N LEU A 248 -7.46 21.40 7.20
CA LEU A 248 -8.15 20.38 6.44
C LEU A 248 -7.45 20.22 5.09
N THR A 249 -7.06 18.97 4.77
CA THR A 249 -6.68 18.61 3.40
C THR A 249 -7.76 17.71 2.82
N ASN A 250 -8.18 18.02 1.61
CA ASN A 250 -9.11 17.22 0.83
C ASN A 250 -8.73 17.33 -0.65
N ARG A 251 -7.50 16.93 -0.94
CA ARG A 251 -6.93 16.98 -2.28
C ARG A 251 -7.11 15.61 -2.92
N PRO A 252 -7.75 15.50 -4.10
CA PRO A 252 -7.76 14.27 -4.88
C PRO A 252 -6.34 13.72 -5.08
N GLU A 253 -5.35 14.60 -5.19
CA GLU A 253 -3.93 14.25 -5.29
C GLU A 253 -3.39 13.58 -4.01
N ASP A 254 -3.81 14.02 -2.83
CA ASP A 254 -3.41 13.38 -1.56
C ASP A 254 -4.02 11.97 -1.45
N LYS A 255 -5.25 11.79 -1.95
CA LYS A 255 -5.91 10.48 -2.00
C LYS A 255 -5.27 9.55 -3.03
N GLN A 256 -4.95 10.07 -4.22
CA GLN A 256 -4.19 9.33 -5.23
C GLN A 256 -2.81 8.94 -4.72
N MET A 257 -2.07 9.88 -4.12
CA MET A 257 -0.79 9.58 -3.46
C MET A 257 -0.96 8.52 -2.36
N PHE A 258 -2.04 8.57 -1.59
CA PHE A 258 -2.30 7.57 -0.56
C PHE A 258 -2.55 6.18 -1.16
N ASP A 259 -3.33 6.10 -2.24
CA ASP A 259 -3.61 4.85 -2.96
C ASP A 259 -2.35 4.31 -3.68
N GLU A 260 -1.55 5.19 -4.29
CA GLU A 260 -0.26 4.86 -4.89
C GLU A 260 0.74 4.37 -3.84
N LEU A 261 0.86 5.05 -2.70
CA LEU A 261 1.69 4.61 -1.58
C LEU A 261 1.27 3.22 -1.07
N ARG A 262 -0.03 2.93 -1.07
CA ARG A 262 -0.57 1.62 -0.71
C ARG A 262 -0.25 0.55 -1.76
N GLN A 263 -0.20 0.90 -3.05
CA GLN A 263 0.33 0.01 -4.09
C GLN A 263 1.84 -0.22 -3.95
N LEU A 264 2.62 0.83 -3.72
CA LEU A 264 4.07 0.76 -3.51
C LEU A 264 4.47 0.01 -2.23
N ALA A 265 3.55 -0.13 -1.29
CA ALA A 265 3.74 -0.98 -0.13
C ALA A 265 3.69 -2.48 -0.45
N GLN A 266 2.98 -2.92 -1.49
CA GLN A 266 2.87 -4.34 -1.84
C GLN A 266 4.25 -5.00 -2.10
N PRO A 267 5.17 -4.38 -2.86
CA PRO A 267 6.54 -4.89 -3.00
C PRO A 267 7.35 -4.90 -1.69
N LEU A 268 7.12 -3.95 -0.78
CA LEU A 268 7.80 -3.92 0.53
C LEU A 268 7.37 -5.08 1.43
N ILE A 269 6.13 -5.54 1.31
CA ILE A 269 5.63 -6.76 1.97
C ILE A 269 6.40 -7.99 1.50
N GLN A 270 6.65 -8.09 0.19
CA GLN A 270 7.37 -9.23 -0.40
C GLN A 270 8.86 -9.24 -0.05
N ASN A 271 9.47 -8.07 0.16
CA ASN A 271 10.89 -7.92 0.47
C ASN A 271 11.21 -7.99 1.98
N GLY A 272 10.31 -8.54 2.81
CA GLY A 272 10.58 -8.83 4.21
C GLY A 272 10.02 -7.84 5.23
N GLY A 273 9.02 -7.02 4.87
CA GLY A 273 8.26 -6.24 5.86
C GLY A 273 7.51 -7.13 6.85
N SER A 274 7.51 -6.77 8.14
CA SER A 274 6.76 -7.51 9.16
C SER A 274 5.25 -7.38 8.93
N LEU A 275 4.49 -8.45 9.13
CA LEU A 275 3.03 -8.46 9.03
C LEU A 275 2.36 -7.37 9.88
N TYR A 276 2.98 -7.02 11.02
CA TYR A 276 2.52 -5.93 11.89
C TYR A 276 2.62 -4.57 11.19
N ASP A 277 3.73 -4.30 10.52
CA ASP A 277 3.96 -3.03 9.81
C ASP A 277 2.98 -2.90 8.62
N VAL A 278 2.54 -4.02 8.03
CA VAL A 278 1.49 -4.05 7.02
C VAL A 278 0.14 -3.64 7.60
N ILE A 279 -0.25 -4.21 8.75
CA ILE A 279 -1.50 -3.86 9.41
C ILE A 279 -1.51 -2.39 9.82
N GLU A 280 -0.38 -1.87 10.32
CA GLU A 280 -0.23 -0.46 10.66
C GLU A 280 -0.40 0.42 9.41
N LEU A 281 0.25 0.08 8.31
CA LEU A 281 0.13 0.82 7.05
C LEU A 281 -1.31 0.83 6.50
N TYR A 282 -1.99 -0.32 6.52
CA TYR A 282 -3.36 -0.46 6.02
C TYR A 282 -4.40 0.22 6.94
N SER A 283 -4.09 0.37 8.23
CA SER A 283 -4.96 1.02 9.22
C SER A 283 -4.76 2.52 9.31
N THR A 284 -3.56 3.04 8.99
CA THR A 284 -3.34 4.49 8.93
C THR A 284 -4.16 5.17 7.85
N LYS A 285 -4.92 6.21 8.22
CA LYS A 285 -5.73 7.03 7.29
C LYS A 285 -5.07 8.38 6.93
N SER A 286 -3.80 8.58 7.29
CA SER A 286 -3.09 9.83 7.07
C SER A 286 -1.78 9.58 6.33
N MET A 287 -1.55 10.32 5.24
CA MET A 287 -0.28 10.30 4.51
C MET A 287 0.91 10.60 5.43
N ARG A 288 0.75 11.48 6.42
CA ARG A 288 1.86 11.83 7.34
C ARG A 288 2.22 10.64 8.24
N ALA A 289 1.22 9.95 8.76
CA ALA A 289 1.43 8.75 9.55
C ALA A 289 2.03 7.62 8.68
N MET A 290 1.53 7.45 7.46
CA MET A 290 2.07 6.49 6.50
C MET A 290 3.54 6.78 6.14
N LYS A 291 3.91 8.04 5.88
CA LYS A 291 5.32 8.45 5.68
C LYS A 291 6.19 8.17 6.90
N LYS A 292 5.66 8.34 8.11
CA LYS A 292 6.37 8.01 9.34
C LYS A 292 6.61 6.50 9.44
N VAL A 293 5.56 5.68 9.21
CA VAL A 293 5.68 4.22 9.19
C VAL A 293 6.68 3.76 8.13
N PHE A 294 6.64 4.33 6.91
CA PHE A 294 7.63 4.03 5.87
C PHE A 294 9.06 4.43 6.26
N LYS A 295 9.23 5.57 6.93
CA LYS A 295 10.53 5.99 7.44
C LYS A 295 11.04 5.04 8.52
N ASP A 296 10.20 4.72 9.50
CA ASP A 296 10.55 3.82 10.60
C ASP A 296 10.88 2.40 10.06
N LEU A 297 10.16 1.93 9.03
CA LEU A 297 10.46 0.70 8.29
C LEU A 297 11.82 0.76 7.58
N ARG A 298 12.10 1.85 6.85
CA ARG A 298 13.37 2.04 6.15
C ARG A 298 14.53 2.08 7.13
N ASP A 299 14.39 2.82 8.22
CA ASP A 299 15.41 2.96 9.26
C ASP A 299 15.69 1.61 9.95
N LYS A 300 14.65 0.79 10.21
CA LYS A 300 14.82 -0.59 10.70
C LYS A 300 15.55 -1.48 9.68
N GLN A 301 15.21 -1.38 8.40
CA GLN A 301 15.84 -2.18 7.34
C GLN A 301 17.31 -1.80 7.15
N GLU A 302 17.63 -0.50 7.12
CA GLU A 302 19.01 0.02 7.09
C GLU A 302 19.80 -0.43 8.32
N ALA A 303 19.21 -0.38 9.52
CA ALA A 303 19.85 -0.84 10.74
C ALA A 303 20.16 -2.35 10.73
N MET A 304 19.23 -3.17 10.21
CA MET A 304 19.43 -4.61 10.06
C MET A 304 20.54 -4.92 9.05
N GLN A 305 20.57 -4.18 7.93
CA GLN A 305 21.60 -4.34 6.90
C GLN A 305 22.98 -3.89 7.40
N GLN A 306 23.05 -2.79 8.16
CA GLN A 306 24.28 -2.35 8.82
C GLN A 306 24.75 -3.37 9.85
N GLN A 307 23.86 -3.96 10.66
CA GLN A 307 24.22 -5.04 11.58
C GLN A 307 24.77 -6.26 10.84
N GLN A 308 24.19 -6.62 9.70
CA GLN A 308 24.68 -7.72 8.87
C GLN A 308 26.08 -7.45 8.31
N ILE A 309 26.30 -6.25 7.77
CA ILE A 309 27.61 -5.84 7.25
C ILE A 309 28.64 -5.83 8.39
N GLN A 310 28.28 -5.32 9.57
CA GLN A 310 29.19 -5.24 10.71
C GLN A 310 29.56 -6.63 11.25
N GLN A 311 28.60 -7.57 11.28
CA GLN A 311 28.88 -8.98 11.61
C GLN A 311 29.78 -9.65 10.56
N GLN A 312 29.56 -9.38 9.28
CA GLN A 312 30.36 -9.94 8.20
C GLN A 312 31.80 -9.38 8.23
N GLN A 313 31.96 -8.10 8.54
CA GLN A 313 33.27 -7.44 8.67
C GLN A 313 34.06 -7.98 9.86
N GLN A 314 33.40 -8.25 11.01
CA GLN A 314 34.04 -8.90 12.16
C GLN A 314 34.49 -10.34 11.87
N GLN A 315 33.74 -11.09 11.07
CA GLN A 315 34.16 -12.45 10.66
C GLN A 315 35.40 -12.43 9.76
N ILE A 316 35.48 -11.47 8.84
CA ILE A 316 36.62 -11.31 7.93
C ILE A 316 37.89 -10.89 8.71
N GLU A 317 37.78 -9.97 9.66
CA GLU A 317 38.92 -9.57 10.51
C GLU A 317 39.43 -10.74 11.37
N GLN A 318 38.53 -11.57 11.91
CA GLN A 318 38.94 -12.77 12.66
C GLN A 318 39.68 -13.79 11.79
N GLN A 319 39.23 -14.01 10.54
CA GLN A 319 39.93 -14.90 9.62
C GLN A 319 41.30 -14.36 9.21
N ALA A 320 41.42 -13.05 8.99
CA ALA A 320 42.69 -12.42 8.62
C ALA A 320 43.76 -12.55 9.73
N GLN A 321 43.38 -12.36 11.00
CA GLN A 321 44.30 -12.51 12.14
C GLN A 321 44.79 -13.95 12.31
N ILE A 322 43.93 -14.96 12.08
CA ILE A 322 44.32 -16.38 12.18
C ILE A 322 45.32 -16.75 11.07
N ALA A 323 45.10 -16.25 9.85
CA ALA A 323 46.00 -16.49 8.72
C ALA A 323 47.39 -15.86 8.93
N GLN A 324 47.44 -14.65 9.50
CA GLN A 324 48.71 -13.94 9.73
C GLN A 324 49.56 -14.64 10.81
N ALA A 325 48.93 -15.13 11.88
CA ALA A 325 49.61 -15.87 12.95
C ALA A 325 50.21 -17.22 12.48
N GLN A 326 49.56 -17.93 11.55
CA GLN A 326 50.12 -19.16 10.97
C GLN A 326 51.37 -18.91 10.12
N LEU A 327 51.43 -17.76 9.44
CA LEU A 327 52.53 -17.41 8.53
C LEU A 327 53.82 -17.08 9.30
N GLU A 328 53.71 -16.35 10.41
CA GLU A 328 54.84 -16.03 11.30
C GLU A 328 55.42 -17.30 11.95
N GLN A 329 54.57 -18.23 12.39
CA GLN A 329 55.00 -19.47 13.01
C GLN A 329 55.77 -20.38 12.03
N ALA A 330 55.37 -20.39 10.74
CA ALA A 330 56.05 -21.15 9.70
C ALA A 330 57.44 -20.57 9.34
N GLN A 331 57.64 -19.25 9.42
CA GLN A 331 58.94 -18.61 9.16
C GLN A 331 59.98 -18.95 10.24
N LEU A 332 59.57 -18.93 11.51
CA LEU A 332 60.45 -19.27 12.64
C LEU A 332 60.92 -20.72 12.61
N GLN A 333 60.08 -21.65 12.15
CA GLN A 333 60.47 -23.06 11.99
C GLN A 333 61.51 -23.24 10.89
N LYS A 334 61.35 -22.57 9.74
CA LYS A 334 62.33 -22.63 8.65
C LYS A 334 63.70 -22.07 9.03
N GLU A 335 63.74 -21.01 9.83
CA GLU A 335 65.03 -20.42 10.28
C GLU A 335 65.80 -21.38 11.19
N GLN A 336 65.09 -22.17 12.02
CA GLN A 336 65.71 -23.22 12.84
C GLN A 336 66.22 -24.39 12.02
N GLU A 337 65.47 -24.83 11.00
CA GLU A 337 65.90 -25.90 10.10
C GLU A 337 67.19 -25.52 9.35
N ILE A 338 67.25 -24.30 8.79
CA ILE A 338 68.45 -23.81 8.08
C ILE A 338 69.67 -23.72 9.02
N ALA A 339 69.48 -23.32 10.27
CA ALA A 339 70.57 -23.23 11.25
C ALA A 339 71.13 -24.62 11.60
N ASN A 340 70.26 -25.63 11.74
CA ASN A 340 70.66 -27.01 12.00
C ASN A 340 71.37 -27.64 10.79
N ASP A 341 70.86 -27.43 9.58
CA ASP A 341 71.45 -27.97 8.35
C ASP A 341 72.86 -27.41 8.10
N ASN A 342 73.05 -26.11 8.34
CA ASN A 342 74.37 -25.48 8.22
C ASN A 342 75.39 -26.07 9.21
N TYR A 343 74.97 -26.38 10.44
CA TYR A 343 75.84 -26.98 11.44
C TYR A 343 76.24 -28.41 11.11
N GLN A 344 75.30 -29.23 10.62
CA GLN A 344 75.60 -30.59 10.18
C GLN A 344 76.60 -30.62 9.03
N ASN A 345 76.44 -29.72 8.05
CA ASN A 345 77.40 -29.58 6.96
C ASN A 345 78.80 -29.17 7.43
N GLU A 346 78.90 -28.35 8.49
CA GLU A 346 80.16 -27.91 9.06
C GLU A 346 80.85 -29.03 9.85
N LEU A 347 80.10 -29.81 10.63
CA LEU A 347 80.58 -31.04 11.29
C LEU A 347 81.06 -32.08 10.27
N ASP A 348 80.34 -32.28 9.17
CA ASP A 348 80.78 -33.20 8.10
C ASP A 348 82.07 -32.73 7.42
N ARG A 349 82.27 -31.41 7.27
CA ARG A 349 83.52 -30.86 6.75
C ARG A 349 84.68 -31.11 7.72
N ILE A 350 84.44 -30.99 9.02
CA ILE A 350 85.44 -31.23 10.08
C ILE A 350 85.78 -32.73 10.15
N ASN A 351 84.77 -33.61 10.14
CA ASN A 351 84.96 -35.06 10.11
C ASN A 351 85.77 -35.50 8.87
N LYS A 352 85.53 -34.92 7.70
CA LYS A 352 86.34 -35.21 6.50
C LYS A 352 87.80 -34.79 6.64
N LYS A 353 88.08 -33.66 7.31
CA LYS A 353 89.45 -33.23 7.64
C LYS A 353 90.10 -34.20 8.64
N GLU A 354 89.36 -34.63 9.65
CA GLU A 354 89.82 -35.60 10.66
C GLU A 354 90.17 -36.96 10.03
N ILE A 355 89.32 -37.47 9.12
CA ILE A 355 89.58 -38.71 8.38
C ILE A 355 90.82 -38.57 7.48
N ALA A 356 91.02 -37.42 6.85
CA ALA A 356 92.21 -37.17 6.04
C ALA A 356 93.50 -37.11 6.90
N LEU A 357 93.43 -36.54 8.11
CA LEU A 357 94.53 -36.49 9.07
C LEU A 357 94.88 -37.90 9.59
N ILE A 358 93.86 -38.69 9.98
CA ILE A 358 94.05 -40.08 10.44
C ILE A 358 94.56 -40.98 9.30
N ALA A 359 94.14 -40.73 8.06
CA ALA A 359 94.66 -41.43 6.89
C ALA A 359 96.15 -41.12 6.63
N ALA A 360 96.59 -39.88 6.89
CA ALA A 360 98.00 -39.49 6.87
C ALA A 360 98.79 -40.18 8.01
N GLU A 361 98.23 -40.21 9.22
CA GLU A 361 98.78 -40.88 10.40
C GLU A 361 98.92 -42.41 10.21
N SER A 362 98.03 -43.05 9.44
CA SER A 362 98.08 -44.49 9.15
C SER A 362 99.18 -44.92 8.15
N LYS A 363 99.78 -43.97 7.42
CA LYS A 363 100.81 -44.26 6.40
C LYS A 363 102.23 -43.98 6.87
N ALA A 364 102.44 -43.49 8.10
CA ALA A 364 103.77 -43.17 8.60
C ALA A 364 103.93 -43.47 10.10
N GLY A 365 105.05 -44.09 10.45
CA GLY A 365 105.39 -44.46 11.82
C GLY A 365 105.66 -43.27 12.75
N PRO A 366 105.88 -43.52 14.06
CA PRO A 366 105.39 -42.65 15.13
C PRO A 366 106.05 -41.28 15.33
N LEU A 367 106.87 -40.75 14.41
CA LEU A 367 107.62 -39.50 14.61
C LEU A 367 108.08 -38.82 13.30
N SER A 368 107.34 -38.93 12.18
CA SER A 368 107.66 -38.18 10.96
C SER A 368 106.50 -37.31 10.48
N ASP A 369 106.71 -35.99 10.46
CA ASP A 369 106.00 -35.02 9.62
C ASP A 369 106.12 -35.48 8.16
N VAL A 370 105.03 -36.01 7.61
CA VAL A 370 105.00 -36.58 6.25
C VAL A 370 104.52 -35.58 5.21
N ASP A 371 103.89 -34.49 5.63
CA ASP A 371 103.35 -33.46 4.72
C ASP A 371 104.26 -32.24 4.53
N VAL A 372 105.40 -32.19 5.24
CA VAL A 372 106.41 -31.13 5.16
C VAL A 372 105.77 -29.76 5.46
N SER A 373 104.82 -29.71 6.39
CA SER A 373 104.18 -28.47 6.85
C SER A 373 104.98 -27.73 7.94
N GLY A 374 106.02 -28.37 8.51
CA GLY A 374 106.91 -27.76 9.49
C GLY A 374 106.34 -27.69 10.91
N THR A 375 105.23 -28.40 11.17
CA THR A 375 104.70 -28.62 12.52
C THR A 375 104.37 -30.11 12.73
N PRO A 376 104.78 -30.74 13.85
CA PRO A 376 104.46 -32.14 14.13
C PRO A 376 102.93 -32.40 14.18
N ASP A 377 102.45 -33.49 13.57
CA ASP A 377 101.03 -33.88 13.44
C ASP A 377 100.24 -33.86 14.78
N VAL A 378 100.89 -34.12 15.92
CA VAL A 378 100.31 -34.01 17.27
C VAL A 378 99.88 -32.58 17.65
N LEU A 379 100.48 -31.55 17.05
CA LEU A 379 100.06 -30.15 17.21
C LEU A 379 98.89 -29.79 16.26
N GLU A 380 98.72 -30.49 15.14
CA GLU A 380 97.58 -30.32 14.24
C GLU A 380 96.30 -30.93 14.79
N ILE A 381 96.40 -32.09 15.46
CA ILE A 381 95.30 -32.70 16.23
C ILE A 381 94.76 -31.70 17.28
N ASN A 382 95.65 -30.97 17.95
CA ASN A 382 95.25 -29.94 18.92
C ASN A 382 94.60 -28.72 18.25
N LYS A 383 95.06 -28.30 17.06
CA LYS A 383 94.42 -27.23 16.29
C LYS A 383 93.03 -27.66 15.78
N LEU A 384 92.88 -28.89 15.30
CA LEU A 384 91.60 -29.44 14.82
C LEU A 384 90.59 -29.56 15.98
N ALA A 385 91.02 -30.06 17.15
CA ALA A 385 90.21 -30.07 18.36
C ALA A 385 89.77 -28.66 18.79
N THR A 386 90.66 -27.67 18.60
CA THR A 386 90.34 -26.25 18.86
C THR A 386 89.35 -25.68 17.84
N GLU A 387 89.45 -26.03 16.55
CA GLU A 387 88.47 -25.65 15.52
C GLU A 387 87.10 -26.28 15.77
N GLN A 388 87.06 -27.57 16.15
CA GLN A 388 85.82 -28.25 16.51
C GLN A 388 85.16 -27.62 17.74
N SER A 389 85.95 -27.26 18.75
CA SER A 389 85.45 -26.55 19.94
C SER A 389 84.92 -25.14 19.59
N LYS A 390 85.56 -24.42 18.67
CA LYS A 390 85.07 -23.11 18.18
C LYS A 390 83.76 -23.25 17.39
N ALA A 391 83.68 -24.19 16.45
CA ALA A 391 82.47 -24.42 15.67
C ALA A 391 81.28 -24.84 16.56
N SER A 392 81.52 -25.66 17.59
CA SER A 392 80.51 -26.03 18.58
C SER A 392 80.03 -24.83 19.40
N LYS A 393 80.94 -23.96 19.86
CA LYS A 393 80.58 -22.74 20.59
C LYS A 393 79.84 -21.72 19.74
N ASP A 394 80.21 -21.55 18.48
CA ASP A 394 79.54 -20.62 17.56
C ASP A 394 78.12 -21.12 17.21
N PHE A 395 77.93 -22.43 17.10
CA PHE A 395 76.59 -23.03 16.96
C PHE A 395 75.75 -22.85 18.21
N GLU A 396 76.32 -23.11 19.39
CA GLU A 396 75.63 -22.92 20.66
C GLU A 396 75.23 -21.44 20.87
N ALA A 397 76.11 -20.50 20.49
CA ALA A 397 75.80 -19.06 20.50
C ALA A 397 74.68 -18.69 19.52
N LYS A 398 74.67 -19.23 18.30
CA LYS A 398 73.57 -19.01 17.33
C LYS A 398 72.26 -19.64 17.80
N MET A 399 72.30 -20.83 18.39
CA MET A 399 71.12 -21.50 18.91
C MET A 399 70.55 -20.76 20.13
N ALA A 400 71.43 -20.21 20.98
CA ALA A 400 71.06 -19.33 22.07
C ALA A 400 70.41 -18.03 21.57
N ASP A 401 70.94 -17.39 20.51
CA ASP A 401 70.33 -16.19 19.93
C ASP A 401 68.97 -16.47 19.29
N ILE A 402 68.84 -17.58 18.53
CA ILE A 402 67.55 -18.02 17.97
C ILE A 402 66.54 -18.33 19.08
N SER A 403 66.95 -19.02 20.15
CA SER A 403 66.06 -19.30 21.28
C SER A 403 65.66 -18.03 22.05
N SER A 404 66.54 -17.05 22.17
CA SER A 404 66.26 -15.73 22.73
C SER A 404 65.25 -14.95 21.89
N ARG A 405 65.44 -14.92 20.56
CA ARG A 405 64.48 -14.30 19.63
C ARG A 405 63.14 -15.02 19.64
N ASN A 406 63.12 -16.35 19.70
CA ASN A 406 61.90 -17.14 19.87
C ASN A 406 61.16 -16.77 21.15
N ARG A 407 61.88 -16.60 22.27
CA ARG A 407 61.28 -16.22 23.55
C ARG A 407 60.69 -14.81 23.49
N LEU A 408 61.43 -13.86 22.92
CA LEU A 408 60.95 -12.49 22.72
C LEU A 408 59.74 -12.42 21.78
N ALA A 409 59.72 -13.22 20.71
CA ALA A 409 58.58 -13.32 19.80
C ALA A 409 57.37 -13.95 20.50
N ALA A 410 57.57 -15.02 21.29
CA ALA A 410 56.51 -15.65 22.07
C ALA A 410 55.94 -14.71 23.15
N GLU A 411 56.78 -13.94 23.83
CA GLU A 411 56.37 -12.91 24.80
C GLU A 411 55.55 -11.80 24.10
N LYS A 412 56.00 -11.31 22.93
CA LYS A 412 55.22 -10.34 22.14
C LYS A 412 53.87 -10.89 21.70
N LEU A 413 53.83 -12.14 21.26
CA LEU A 413 52.60 -12.79 20.81
C LEU A 413 51.65 -13.08 21.98
N ALA A 414 52.17 -13.35 23.17
CA ALA A 414 51.39 -13.45 24.41
C ALA A 414 50.79 -12.09 24.80
N VAL A 415 51.57 -11.01 24.74
CA VAL A 415 51.09 -9.65 25.01
C VAL A 415 50.01 -9.22 24.00
N GLU A 416 50.18 -9.53 22.71
CA GLU A 416 49.15 -9.26 21.69
C GLU A 416 47.88 -10.10 21.91
N ARG A 417 48.02 -11.36 22.35
CA ARG A 417 46.86 -12.19 22.74
C ARG A 417 46.12 -11.62 23.94
N GLU A 418 46.82 -11.14 24.96
CA GLU A 418 46.21 -10.49 26.12
C GLU A 418 45.50 -9.20 25.71
N LYS A 419 46.10 -8.37 24.85
CA LYS A 419 45.44 -7.17 24.29
C LYS A 419 44.17 -7.52 23.53
N LEU A 420 44.19 -8.56 22.69
CA LEU A 420 43.01 -9.04 21.96
C LEU A 420 41.93 -9.58 22.90
N GLN A 421 42.33 -10.25 23.99
CA GLN A 421 41.40 -10.73 25.00
C GLN A 421 40.74 -9.57 25.75
N VAL A 422 41.52 -8.57 26.18
CA VAL A 422 41.01 -7.34 26.81
C VAL A 422 40.06 -6.60 25.85
N ALA A 423 40.42 -6.52 24.56
CA ALA A 423 39.54 -5.91 23.55
C ALA A 423 38.20 -6.67 23.41
N ARG A 424 38.22 -8.01 23.42
CA ARG A 424 36.99 -8.83 23.41
C ARG A 424 36.16 -8.64 24.68
N GLU A 425 36.79 -8.53 25.84
CA GLU A 425 36.10 -8.29 27.12
C GLU A 425 35.47 -6.89 27.15
N ASN A 426 36.17 -5.87 26.66
CA ASN A 426 35.64 -4.52 26.51
C ASN A 426 34.44 -4.50 25.55
N GLN A 427 34.53 -5.16 24.38
CA GLN A 427 33.40 -5.27 23.46
C GLN A 427 32.20 -5.98 24.10
N LYS A 428 32.42 -7.04 24.89
CA LYS A 428 31.33 -7.72 25.64
C LYS A 428 30.70 -6.80 26.68
N ASN A 429 31.51 -6.04 27.41
CA ASN A 429 31.03 -5.07 28.39
C ASN A 429 30.23 -3.95 27.72
N ASP A 430 30.70 -3.41 26.60
CA ASP A 430 29.98 -2.39 25.83
C ASP A 430 28.63 -2.93 25.31
N LEU A 431 28.59 -4.19 24.86
CA LEU A 431 27.35 -4.86 24.45
C LEU A 431 26.40 -5.08 25.64
N ALA A 432 26.92 -5.42 26.83
CA ALA A 432 26.14 -5.56 28.05
C ALA A 432 25.56 -4.20 28.50
N ILE A 433 26.35 -3.13 28.46
CA ILE A 433 25.91 -1.76 28.74
C ILE A 433 24.84 -1.32 27.73
N ALA A 434 25.02 -1.62 26.44
CA ALA A 434 24.03 -1.32 25.41
C ALA A 434 22.71 -2.09 25.63
N LYS A 435 22.78 -3.37 26.02
CA LYS A 435 21.61 -4.17 26.40
C LYS A 435 20.92 -3.64 27.66
N GLU A 436 21.68 -3.25 28.67
CA GLU A 436 21.13 -2.70 29.91
C GLU A 436 20.50 -1.31 29.68
N ASN A 437 21.11 -0.47 28.85
CA ASN A 437 20.54 0.82 28.45
C ASN A 437 19.31 0.64 27.56
N ALA A 438 19.27 -0.37 26.69
CA ALA A 438 18.07 -0.72 25.94
C ALA A 438 16.96 -1.28 26.86
N ALA A 439 17.32 -2.04 27.90
CA ALA A 439 16.39 -2.53 28.91
C ALA A 439 15.88 -1.42 29.84
N LYS A 440 16.71 -0.42 30.20
CA LYS A 440 16.30 0.78 30.96
C LYS A 440 15.48 1.75 30.12
N LYS A 441 15.61 1.71 28.79
CA LYS A 441 14.74 2.44 27.84
C LYS A 441 13.43 1.72 27.56
N LYS A 442 13.22 0.48 28.02
CA LYS A 442 11.87 -0.06 28.16
C LYS A 442 11.25 0.60 29.40
N PRO A 443 10.17 1.38 29.25
CA PRO A 443 9.40 1.82 30.40
C PRO A 443 9.01 0.57 31.21
N LYS A 444 9.18 0.63 32.53
CA LYS A 444 8.60 -0.35 33.43
C LYS A 444 7.09 -0.23 33.29
N GLU A 445 6.47 -1.21 32.65
CA GLU A 445 5.07 -1.58 32.94
C GLU A 445 4.96 -2.13 34.36
#